data_AF-A0A401TWY7-F1
#
_entry.id   AF-A0A401TWY7-F1
#
_cell.length_a   1.000
_cell.length_b   1.000
_cell.length_c   1.000
_cell.angle_alpha   90.00
_cell.angle_beta   90.00
_cell.angle_gamma   90.00
#
_symmetry.space_group_name_H-M   'P 1'
#
loop_
_entity.id
_entity.type
_entity.pdbx_description
1 polymer ?
#
loop_
_entity_poly.entity_id
_entity_poly.type
_entity_poly.pdbx_seq_one_letter_code
_entity_poly.pdbx_strand_id
1 'polypeptide(L)'
;MTLGYGTSLAVLAALIIIPLFVKNFIIFQMTMLLIYALAVMALNILTGGSGQFSLGQSAFYAVGAYTSAILMEHAGMNYALTLPIAGIVCFGFGFLFGQPALRLSGVYLALATFALATAMPQL
;
A
#
# COMPACT_ATOMS: atom_id res chain seq x y z
N MET A 1 10.32 -14.69 -14.73
CA MET A 1 11.00 -15.40 -13.62
C MET A 1 9.99 -16.28 -12.91
N THR A 2 9.86 -17.54 -13.33
CA THR A 2 9.00 -18.53 -12.69
C THR A 2 9.71 -19.03 -11.43
N LEU A 3 9.59 -18.29 -10.33
CA LEU A 3 9.91 -18.82 -9.01
C LEU A 3 8.92 -19.97 -8.78
N GLY A 4 9.40 -21.21 -8.82
CA GLY A 4 8.55 -22.39 -8.78
C GLY A 4 7.60 -22.34 -7.60
N TYR A 5 6.35 -22.77 -7.78
CA TYR A 5 5.28 -22.70 -6.78
C TYR A 5 5.69 -23.13 -5.36
N GLY A 6 6.71 -23.99 -5.20
CA GLY A 6 7.28 -24.36 -3.90
C GLY A 6 7.96 -23.21 -3.14
N THR A 7 8.64 -22.29 -3.83
CA THR A 7 9.29 -21.12 -3.21
C THR A 7 8.27 -20.08 -2.76
N SER A 8 7.21 -19.83 -3.53
CA SER A 8 6.13 -18.93 -3.11
C SER A 8 5.36 -19.51 -1.93
N LEU A 9 5.13 -20.83 -1.89
CA LEU A 9 4.53 -21.51 -0.74
C LEU A 9 5.41 -21.44 0.51
N ALA A 10 6.73 -21.63 0.35
CA ALA A 10 7.68 -21.55 1.46
C ALA A 10 7.75 -20.13 2.05
N VAL A 11 7.68 -19.10 1.20
CA VAL A 11 7.62 -17.70 1.63
C VAL A 11 6.30 -17.40 2.36
N LEU A 12 5.17 -17.89 1.85
CA LEU A 12 3.87 -17.76 2.52
C LEU A 12 3.84 -18.46 3.89
N ALA A 13 4.38 -19.67 3.97
CA ALA A 13 4.47 -20.42 5.22
C ALA A 13 5.39 -19.72 6.23
N ALA A 14 6.54 -19.21 5.79
CA ALA A 14 7.43 -18.41 6.64
C ALA A 14 6.74 -17.14 7.14
N LEU A 15 5.97 -16.45 6.30
CA LEU A 15 5.24 -15.23 6.66
C LEU A 15 4.18 -15.46 7.76
N ILE A 16 3.59 -16.66 7.81
CA ILE A 16 2.58 -17.04 8.81
C ILE A 16 3.23 -17.53 10.12
N ILE A 17 4.35 -18.26 10.03
CA ILE A 17 4.98 -18.92 11.19
C ILE A 17 5.89 -17.96 11.96
N ILE A 18 6.61 -17.07 11.28
CA ILE A 18 7.54 -16.12 11.91
C ILE A 18 6.86 -15.18 12.92
N PRO A 19 5.68 -14.55 12.66
CA PRO A 19 5.08 -13.63 13.62
C PRO A 19 4.58 -14.30 14.91
N LEU A 20 4.42 -15.62 14.94
CA LEU A 20 3.99 -16.37 16.14
C LEU A 20 5.09 -16.52 17.21
N PHE A 21 6.36 -16.33 16.85
CA PHE A 21 7.51 -16.55 17.76
C PHE A 21 8.33 -15.28 18.03
N VAL A 22 7.89 -14.13 17.54
CA VAL A 22 8.72 -12.92 17.42
C VAL A 22 8.12 -11.74 18.20
N LYS A 23 8.99 -10.89 18.77
CA LYS A 23 8.60 -9.70 19.55
C LYS A 23 7.84 -8.67 18.70
N ASN A 24 6.87 -7.97 19.29
CA ASN A 24 6.03 -6.94 18.65
C ASN A 24 6.80 -5.91 17.80
N PHE A 25 8.01 -5.51 18.23
CA PHE A 25 8.84 -4.57 17.49
C PHE A 25 9.27 -5.09 16.11
N ILE A 26 9.68 -6.36 16.03
CA ILE A 26 10.11 -6.97 14.77
C ILE A 26 8.90 -7.18 13.86
N ILE A 27 7.72 -7.50 14.42
CA ILE A 27 6.47 -7.59 13.65
C ILE A 27 6.16 -6.25 12.99
N PHE A 28 6.23 -5.14 13.72
CA PHE A 28 6.02 -3.80 13.16
C PHE A 28 7.02 -3.49 12.04
N GLN A 29 8.30 -3.78 12.25
CA GLN A 29 9.34 -3.56 11.24
C GLN A 29 9.09 -4.40 9.98
N MET A 30 8.66 -5.66 10.14
CA MET A 30 8.30 -6.55 9.04
C MET A 30 7.08 -6.03 8.28
N THR A 31 6.05 -5.55 8.97
CA THR A 31 4.88 -4.93 8.34
C THR A 31 5.29 -3.72 7.50
N MET A 32 6.15 -2.83 8.04
CA MET A 32 6.65 -1.66 7.32
C MET A 32 7.43 -2.07 6.07
N LEU A 33 8.27 -3.10 6.17
CA LEU A 33 9.03 -3.64 5.04
C LEU A 33 8.09 -4.19 3.95
N LEU A 34 7.02 -4.89 4.32
CA LEU A 34 6.03 -5.41 3.37
C LEU A 34 5.27 -4.28 2.67
N ILE A 35 4.91 -3.21 3.39
CA ILE A 35 4.27 -2.02 2.81
C ILE A 35 5.18 -1.38 1.77
N TYR A 36 6.47 -1.17 2.09
CA TYR A 36 7.43 -0.62 1.13
C TYR A 36 7.69 -1.56 -0.05
N ALA A 37 7.72 -2.88 0.18
CA ALA A 37 7.85 -3.86 -0.91
C ALA A 37 6.65 -3.77 -1.88
N LEU A 38 5.42 -3.65 -1.35
CA LEU A 38 4.22 -3.38 -2.14
C LEU A 38 4.32 -2.07 -2.92
N ALA A 39 4.85 -1.01 -2.30
CA ALA A 39 5.05 0.27 -2.95
C ALA A 39 6.02 0.20 -4.14
N VAL A 40 7.14 -0.49 -3.95
CA VAL A 40 8.14 -0.69 -5.00
C VAL A 40 7.59 -1.58 -6.11
N MET A 41 6.81 -2.61 -5.79
CA MET A 41 6.14 -3.45 -6.79
C MET A 41 5.12 -2.64 -7.60
N ALA A 42 4.30 -1.83 -6.95
CA ALA A 42 3.36 -0.94 -7.63
C ALA A 42 4.09 0.02 -8.57
N LEU A 43 5.18 0.65 -8.09
CA LEU A 43 6.04 1.50 -8.92
C LEU A 43 6.64 0.74 -10.09
N ASN A 44 7.12 -0.49 -9.89
CA ASN A 44 7.69 -1.31 -10.95
C ASN A 44 6.68 -1.61 -12.06
N ILE A 45 5.41 -1.87 -11.70
CA ILE A 45 4.33 -2.07 -12.67
C ILE A 45 4.07 -0.80 -13.48
N LEU A 46 4.02 0.37 -12.84
CA LEU A 46 3.82 1.66 -13.50
C LEU A 46 4.97 2.02 -14.46
N THR A 47 6.21 1.88 -13.98
CA THR A 47 7.40 2.19 -14.78
C THR A 47 7.61 1.16 -15.89
N GLY A 48 7.36 -0.12 -15.62
CA GLY A 48 7.56 -1.21 -16.58
C GLY A 48 6.44 -1.33 -17.63
N GLY A 49 5.20 -1.03 -17.29
CA GLY A 49 4.05 -1.13 -18.19
C GLY A 49 3.75 0.17 -18.96
N SER A 50 3.90 1.33 -18.31
CA SER A 50 3.50 2.63 -18.89
C SER A 50 4.67 3.61 -19.07
N GLY A 51 5.87 3.28 -18.59
CA GLY A 51 7.03 4.18 -18.64
C GLY A 51 6.89 5.42 -17.75
N GLN A 52 5.92 5.43 -16.84
CA GLN A 52 5.59 6.58 -16.01
C GLN A 52 6.10 6.40 -14.57
N PHE A 53 6.68 7.45 -14.01
CA PHE A 53 7.05 7.50 -12.60
C PHE A 53 5.88 8.09 -11.79
N SER A 54 5.44 7.38 -10.75
CA SER A 54 4.42 7.84 -9.79
C SER A 54 5.00 7.77 -8.38
N LEU A 55 4.90 8.85 -7.61
CA LEU A 55 5.45 8.98 -6.24
C LEU A 55 4.37 9.19 -5.16
N GLY A 56 3.10 8.95 -5.49
CA GLY A 56 1.93 9.18 -4.63
C GLY A 56 1.55 8.02 -3.70
N GLN A 57 2.39 6.99 -3.65
CA GLN A 57 2.16 5.73 -2.95
C GLN A 57 1.89 5.97 -1.46
N SER A 58 2.63 6.88 -0.83
CA SER A 58 2.44 7.25 0.59
C SER A 58 1.02 7.75 0.89
N ALA A 59 0.40 8.46 -0.05
CA ALA A 59 -0.95 8.96 0.14
C ALA A 59 -1.98 7.83 0.20
N PHE A 60 -1.83 6.79 -0.62
CA PHE A 60 -2.74 5.65 -0.61
C PHE A 60 -2.59 4.80 0.66
N TYR A 61 -1.36 4.63 1.17
CA TYR A 61 -1.16 3.95 2.45
C TYR A 61 -1.73 4.77 3.60
N ALA A 62 -1.56 6.10 3.57
CA ALA A 62 -2.11 7.00 4.58
C ALA A 62 -3.64 6.92 4.63
N VAL A 63 -4.32 7.01 3.50
CA VAL A 63 -5.79 6.88 3.44
C VAL A 63 -6.25 5.55 4.02
N GLY A 64 -5.61 4.42 3.66
CA GLY A 64 -5.95 3.10 4.19
C GLY A 64 -5.70 2.96 5.69
N ALA A 65 -4.54 3.45 6.16
CA ALA A 65 -4.15 3.38 7.57
C ALA A 65 -5.05 4.25 8.46
N TYR A 66 -5.29 5.50 8.08
CA TYR A 66 -6.19 6.40 8.82
C TYR A 66 -7.62 5.89 8.82
N THR A 67 -8.13 5.39 7.68
CA THR A 67 -9.47 4.81 7.63
C THR A 67 -9.58 3.62 8.60
N SER A 68 -8.58 2.74 8.61
CA SER A 68 -8.54 1.60 9.52
C SER A 68 -8.44 2.03 10.99
N ALA A 69 -7.58 3.02 11.31
CA ALA A 69 -7.41 3.55 12.65
C ALA A 69 -8.72 4.16 13.20
N ILE A 70 -9.40 4.99 12.40
CA ILE A 70 -10.68 5.61 12.77
C ILE A 70 -11.75 4.53 13.00
N LEU A 71 -11.84 3.54 12.12
CA LEU A 71 -12.84 2.46 12.27
C LEU A 71 -12.58 1.58 13.50
N MET A 72 -11.32 1.35 13.85
CA MET A 72 -10.96 0.58 15.04
C MET A 72 -11.19 1.38 16.32
N GLU A 73 -10.77 2.65 16.36
CA GLU A 73 -10.81 3.49 17.56
C GLU A 73 -12.22 4.03 17.85
N HIS A 74 -12.94 4.48 16.82
CA HIS A 74 -14.23 5.16 17.00
C HIS A 74 -15.44 4.23 16.78
N ALA A 75 -15.34 3.25 15.87
CA ALA A 75 -16.44 2.34 15.56
C ALA A 75 -16.31 0.96 16.25
N GLY A 76 -15.20 0.68 16.95
CA GLY A 76 -14.97 -0.58 17.65
C GLY A 76 -15.02 -1.82 16.75
N MET A 77 -14.83 -1.65 15.44
CA MET A 77 -14.96 -2.73 14.47
C MET A 77 -13.78 -3.71 14.55
N ASN A 78 -14.08 -4.99 14.36
CA ASN A 78 -13.06 -6.03 14.30
C ASN A 78 -12.10 -5.79 13.11
N TYR A 79 -10.81 -6.01 13.32
CA TYR A 79 -9.72 -5.83 12.35
C TYR A 79 -10.01 -6.50 10.99
N ALA A 80 -10.67 -7.65 10.99
CA ALA A 80 -11.01 -8.35 9.75
C ALA A 80 -12.02 -7.59 8.89
N LEU A 81 -12.92 -6.82 9.51
CA LEU A 81 -13.96 -6.04 8.82
C LEU A 81 -13.49 -4.65 8.43
N THR A 82 -12.50 -4.09 9.13
CA THR A 82 -11.92 -2.78 8.79
C THR A 82 -11.11 -2.85 7.50
N LEU A 83 -10.45 -3.99 7.23
CA LEU A 83 -9.66 -4.21 6.02
C LEU A 83 -10.44 -4.02 4.69
N PRO A 84 -11.60 -4.69 4.46
CA PRO A 84 -12.37 -4.49 3.23
C PRO A 84 -12.93 -3.07 3.11
N ILE A 85 -13.32 -2.45 4.22
CA ILE A 85 -13.87 -1.08 4.20
C ILE A 85 -12.78 -0.07 3.87
N ALA A 86 -11.61 -0.18 4.50
CA ALA A 86 -10.45 0.64 4.17
C ALA A 86 -10.03 0.44 2.71
N GLY A 87 -10.13 -0.79 2.19
CA GLY A 87 -9.92 -1.10 0.77
C GLY A 87 -10.93 -0.37 -0.14
N ILE A 88 -12.22 -0.39 0.19
CA ILE A 88 -13.26 0.31 -0.60
C ILE A 88 -13.06 1.83 -0.56
N VAL A 89 -12.73 2.40 0.60
CA VAL A 89 -12.47 3.84 0.75
C VAL A 89 -11.23 4.24 -0.04
N CYS A 90 -10.15 3.47 0.08
CA CYS A 90 -8.93 3.69 -0.70
C CYS A 90 -9.16 3.53 -2.20
N PHE A 91 -9.97 2.55 -2.62
CA PHE A 91 -10.37 2.37 -4.02
C PHE A 91 -11.16 3.58 -4.54
N GLY A 92 -12.13 4.09 -3.77
CA GLY A 92 -12.88 5.29 -4.14
C GLY A 92 -11.97 6.50 -4.30
N PHE A 93 -11.05 6.72 -3.36
CA PHE A 93 -10.07 7.80 -3.44
C PHE A 93 -9.13 7.63 -4.63
N GLY A 94 -8.59 6.43 -4.83
CA GLY A 94 -7.73 6.07 -5.96
C GLY A 94 -8.41 6.21 -7.31
N PHE A 95 -9.69 5.89 -7.41
CA PHE A 95 -10.46 6.09 -8.64
C PHE A 95 -10.64 7.58 -8.96
N LEU A 96 -11.01 8.37 -7.95
CA LEU A 96 -11.26 9.80 -8.10
C LEU A 96 -9.98 10.57 -8.48
N PHE A 97 -8.83 10.18 -7.92
CA PHE A 97 -7.52 10.75 -8.25
C PHE A 97 -6.86 10.10 -9.48
N GLY A 98 -7.18 8.85 -9.79
CA GLY A 98 -6.69 8.14 -10.96
C GLY A 98 -7.23 8.76 -12.24
N GLN A 99 -8.52 9.10 -12.27
CA GLN A 99 -9.17 9.70 -13.45
C GLN A 99 -8.44 10.95 -14.00
N PRO A 100 -8.07 11.97 -13.18
CA PRO A 100 -7.26 13.09 -13.66
C PRO A 100 -5.81 12.69 -13.91
N ALA A 101 -5.24 11.76 -13.14
CA ALA A 101 -3.86 11.30 -13.31
C ALA A 101 -3.61 10.67 -14.69
N LEU A 102 -4.58 9.91 -15.23
CA LEU A 102 -4.49 9.34 -16.59
C LEU A 102 -4.39 10.41 -17.70
N ARG A 103 -4.78 11.67 -17.41
CA ARG A 103 -4.69 12.78 -18.37
C ARG A 103 -3.29 13.43 -18.40
N LEU A 104 -2.45 13.14 -17.41
CA LEU A 104 -1.08 13.68 -17.30
C LEU A 104 -0.08 12.64 -17.83
N SER A 105 1.02 13.11 -18.42
CA SER A 105 2.07 12.25 -18.98
C SER A 105 3.43 12.55 -18.36
N GLY A 106 4.21 11.49 -18.14
CA GLY A 106 5.62 11.56 -17.73
C GLY A 106 5.84 12.36 -16.45
N VAL A 107 6.60 13.45 -16.55
CA VAL A 107 7.04 14.28 -15.41
C VAL A 107 5.86 14.97 -14.71
N TYR A 108 4.81 15.34 -15.44
CA TYR A 108 3.64 15.99 -14.85
C TYR A 108 2.89 15.04 -13.91
N LEU A 109 2.80 13.76 -14.25
CA LEU A 109 2.20 12.76 -13.37
C LEU A 109 3.05 12.54 -12.10
N ALA A 110 4.37 12.47 -12.27
CA ALA A 110 5.29 12.32 -11.14
C ALA A 110 5.16 13.48 -10.14
N LEU A 111 5.08 14.73 -10.63
CA LEU A 111 4.90 15.92 -9.80
C LEU A 111 3.54 15.96 -9.10
N ALA A 112 2.46 15.63 -9.81
CA ALA A 112 1.12 15.60 -9.24
C ALA A 112 1.01 14.58 -8.10
N THR A 113 1.60 13.40 -8.29
CA THR A 113 1.60 12.33 -7.29
C THR A 113 2.55 12.64 -6.12
N PHE A 114 3.67 13.31 -6.36
CA PHE A 114 4.54 13.85 -5.31
C PHE A 114 3.83 14.92 -4.46
N ALA A 115 3.11 15.85 -5.10
CA ALA A 115 2.33 16.85 -4.38
C ALA A 115 1.29 16.20 -3.46
N LEU A 116 0.60 15.16 -3.95
CA LEU A 116 -0.33 14.35 -3.15
C LEU A 116 0.38 13.69 -1.95
N ALA A 117 1.57 13.13 -2.17
CA ALA A 117 2.38 12.53 -1.10
C ALA A 117 2.79 13.56 -0.03
N THR A 118 3.17 14.79 -0.43
CA THR A 118 3.57 15.86 0.51
C THR A 118 2.41 16.47 1.28
N ALA A 119 1.19 16.45 0.72
CA ALA A 119 0.00 16.95 1.39
C ALA A 119 -0.47 16.03 2.51
N MET A 120 -0.09 14.74 2.45
CA MET A 120 -0.45 13.76 3.47
C MET A 120 0.53 13.82 4.64
N PRO A 121 0.03 13.64 5.88
CA PRO A 121 0.90 13.58 7.05
C PRO A 121 1.87 12.40 6.92
N GLN A 122 3.08 12.62 7.42
CA GLN A 122 4.11 11.61 7.51
C GLN A 122 3.64 10.55 8.54
N LEU A 123 3.30 9.35 8.07
CA LEU A 123 3.08 8.18 8.92
C LEU A 123 4.40 7.58 9.38
#